data_AF-A0A1I0T6L2-F1
#
_entry.id   AF-A0A1I0T6L2-F1
#
_cell.length_a   1.000
_cell.length_b   1.000
_cell.length_c   1.000
_cell.angle_alpha   90.00
_cell.angle_beta   90.00
_cell.angle_gamma   90.00
#
_symmetry.space_group_name_H-M   'P 1'
#
loop_
_entity.id
_entity.type
_entity.pdbx_description
1 polymer ?
#
loop_
_entity_poly.entity_id
_entity_poly.type
_entity_poly.pdbx_seq_one_letter_code
_entity_poly.pdbx_strand_id
1 'polypeptide(L)'
;MKAEKVFSTNRALWLSMYPYFAFEAPIFRNKITHNGLWDPDDIKNFANELIYDLFAIISAIKFTPKLPYNQLGVILSLRQEIKKLELSYEDYSTVLFSLFSGNQGRNLGKEIFDILKRREEKKEVLEFYSIPISEFVSTNLYEECCRLTRVIYDEKLWELIIKQLSSITKHEPDKPYDFVDFAEMIVNSYIDEFEKDSRLKEKCILIKKELKKFY
;
A
#
# COMPACT_ATOMS: atom_id res chain seq x y z
N MET A 1 -4.88 -10.52 29.40
CA MET A 1 -3.80 -9.49 29.39
C MET A 1 -4.08 -8.42 28.32
N LYS A 2 -3.59 -7.17 28.41
CA LYS A 2 -3.87 -6.13 27.36
C LYS A 2 -3.43 -6.58 25.95
N ALA A 3 -2.28 -7.23 25.83
CA ALA A 3 -1.77 -7.79 24.57
C ALA A 3 -2.72 -8.85 23.98
N GLU A 4 -3.26 -9.71 24.84
CA GLU A 4 -4.23 -10.76 24.50
C GLU A 4 -5.54 -10.22 23.90
N LYS A 5 -5.97 -9.02 24.33
CA LYS A 5 -7.14 -8.36 23.76
C LYS A 5 -6.83 -7.66 22.43
N VAL A 6 -5.61 -7.16 22.26
CA VAL A 6 -5.16 -6.45 21.05
C VAL A 6 -4.90 -7.42 19.90
N PHE A 7 -4.16 -8.50 20.17
CA PHE A 7 -3.72 -9.42 19.13
C PHE A 7 -4.79 -10.46 18.76
N SER A 8 -5.79 -10.74 19.61
CA SER A 8 -6.81 -11.78 19.34
C SER A 8 -7.69 -11.47 18.12
N THR A 9 -7.71 -10.20 17.69
CA THR A 9 -8.40 -9.73 16.49
C THR A 9 -7.67 -10.02 15.18
N ASN A 10 -6.44 -10.55 15.22
CA ASN A 10 -5.68 -10.95 14.04
C ASN A 10 -4.84 -12.18 14.36
N ARG A 11 -5.29 -13.36 13.88
CA ARG A 11 -4.66 -14.66 14.15
C ARG A 11 -3.22 -14.76 13.65
N ALA A 12 -2.88 -14.09 12.53
CA ALA A 12 -1.51 -14.09 12.03
C ALA A 12 -0.58 -13.31 12.97
N LEU A 13 -1.00 -12.10 13.36
CA LEU A 13 -0.28 -11.29 14.37
C LEU A 13 -0.22 -11.97 15.74
N TRP A 14 -1.29 -12.67 16.13
CA TRP A 14 -1.29 -13.48 17.34
C TRP A 14 -0.17 -14.51 17.30
N LEU A 15 -0.11 -15.32 16.24
CA LEU A 15 0.88 -16.39 16.17
C LEU A 15 2.31 -15.86 15.99
N SER A 16 2.50 -14.70 15.37
CA SER A 16 3.83 -14.15 15.08
C SER A 16 4.39 -13.20 16.15
N MET A 17 3.56 -12.44 16.85
CA MET A 17 4.00 -11.37 17.76
C MET A 17 3.56 -11.55 19.21
N TYR A 18 2.43 -12.22 19.48
CA TYR A 18 1.96 -12.40 20.85
C TYR A 18 2.98 -13.13 21.75
N PRO A 19 3.68 -14.21 21.32
CA PRO A 19 4.66 -14.89 22.17
C PRO A 19 5.75 -13.94 22.68
N TYR A 20 6.29 -13.09 21.81
CA TYR A 20 7.27 -12.07 22.18
C TYR A 20 6.73 -11.11 23.26
N PHE A 21 5.53 -10.55 23.05
CA PHE A 21 4.94 -9.62 24.03
C PHE A 21 4.43 -10.28 25.33
N ALA A 22 4.10 -11.58 25.28
CA ALA A 22 3.56 -12.32 26.41
C ALA A 22 4.65 -12.94 27.29
N PHE A 23 5.80 -13.29 26.71
CA PHE A 23 6.85 -14.04 27.40
C PHE A 23 8.17 -13.27 27.49
N GLU A 24 8.60 -12.58 26.45
CA GLU A 24 9.93 -11.94 26.40
C GLU A 24 9.88 -10.48 26.90
N ALA A 25 8.99 -9.65 26.36
CA ALA A 25 8.86 -8.25 26.78
C ALA A 25 8.64 -8.06 28.30
N PRO A 26 7.86 -8.91 29.01
CA PRO A 26 7.72 -8.81 30.47
C PRO A 26 9.01 -9.10 31.23
N ILE A 27 9.89 -9.98 30.72
CA ILE A 27 11.19 -10.27 31.35
C ILE A 27 12.07 -9.02 31.33
N PHE A 28 12.13 -8.33 30.18
CA PHE A 28 12.87 -7.08 30.05
C PHE A 28 12.28 -5.96 30.91
N ARG A 29 10.96 -5.79 30.91
CA ARG A 29 10.28 -4.81 31.77
C ARG A 29 10.58 -5.07 33.24
N ASN A 30 10.54 -6.33 33.68
CA ASN A 30 10.85 -6.70 35.06
C ASN A 30 12.33 -6.44 35.40
N LYS A 31 13.27 -6.74 34.49
CA LYS A 31 14.70 -6.39 34.66
C LYS A 31 14.90 -4.89 34.85
N ILE A 32 14.27 -4.06 34.01
CA ILE A 32 14.35 -2.58 34.12
C ILE A 32 13.72 -2.10 35.43
N THR A 33 12.62 -2.71 35.86
CA THR A 33 11.89 -2.31 37.06
C THR A 33 12.63 -2.70 38.35
N HIS A 34 13.35 -3.83 38.35
CA HIS A 34 14.05 -4.35 39.53
C HIS A 34 15.50 -3.87 39.65
N ASN A 35 16.21 -3.70 38.54
CA ASN A 35 17.62 -3.29 38.54
C ASN A 35 17.82 -1.80 38.21
N GLY A 36 16.74 -1.06 37.94
CA GLY A 36 16.81 0.31 37.43
C GLY A 36 17.34 0.38 35.99
N LEU A 37 17.74 1.58 35.57
CA LEU A 37 18.50 1.77 34.34
C LEU A 37 19.97 1.37 34.60
N TRP A 38 20.24 0.07 34.44
CA TRP A 38 21.54 -0.51 34.01
C TRP A 38 22.54 -1.11 35.00
N ASP A 39 23.12 -2.22 34.51
CA ASP A 39 24.47 -2.68 34.76
C ASP A 39 25.41 -2.09 33.67
N PRO A 40 26.45 -1.29 34.02
CA PRO A 40 27.36 -0.67 33.06
C PRO A 40 28.09 -1.65 32.14
N ASP A 41 28.19 -2.93 32.52
CA ASP A 41 28.96 -3.92 31.78
C ASP A 41 28.14 -4.58 30.64
N ASP A 42 26.81 -4.41 30.60
CA ASP A 42 25.91 -5.09 29.63
C ASP A 42 25.13 -4.13 28.70
N ILE A 43 25.53 -2.85 28.73
CA ILE A 43 25.00 -1.72 27.96
C ILE A 43 24.77 -2.05 26.49
N LYS A 44 25.80 -2.61 25.86
CA LYS A 44 25.84 -2.83 24.43
C LYS A 44 24.84 -3.91 24.01
N ASN A 45 24.73 -5.00 24.77
CA ASN A 45 23.80 -6.07 24.45
C ASN A 45 22.38 -5.61 24.68
N PHE A 46 22.10 -4.92 25.79
CA PHE A 46 20.78 -4.36 26.05
C PHE A 46 20.34 -3.38 24.96
N ALA A 47 21.22 -2.50 24.50
CA ALA A 47 20.91 -1.59 23.38
C ALA A 47 20.62 -2.35 22.09
N ASN A 48 21.36 -3.41 21.79
CA ASN A 48 21.11 -4.26 20.62
C ASN A 48 19.75 -4.99 20.71
N GLU A 49 19.43 -5.57 21.86
CA GLU A 49 18.13 -6.21 22.11
C GLU A 49 16.98 -5.21 21.90
N LEU A 50 17.12 -3.98 22.43
CA LEU A 50 16.10 -2.95 22.25
C LEU A 50 15.97 -2.49 20.80
N ILE A 51 17.06 -2.47 20.03
CA ILE A 51 17.04 -2.24 18.57
C ILE A 51 16.33 -3.40 17.85
N TYR A 52 16.60 -4.66 18.23
CA TYR A 52 15.94 -5.82 17.66
C TYR A 52 14.45 -5.86 17.98
N ASP A 53 14.06 -5.48 19.18
CA ASP A 53 12.67 -5.32 19.61
C ASP A 53 11.93 -4.30 18.74
N LEU A 54 12.52 -3.11 18.57
CA LEU A 54 11.98 -2.07 17.69
C LEU A 54 11.92 -2.56 16.24
N PHE A 55 12.94 -3.25 15.77
CA PHE A 55 12.98 -3.82 14.42
C PHE A 55 11.90 -4.89 14.22
N ALA A 56 11.66 -5.76 15.20
CA ALA A 56 10.61 -6.78 15.17
C ALA A 56 9.21 -6.14 15.14
N ILE A 57 8.98 -5.10 15.94
CA ILE A 57 7.74 -4.32 15.94
C ILE A 57 7.53 -3.63 14.59
N ILE A 58 8.54 -2.95 14.07
CA ILE A 58 8.50 -2.29 12.75
C ILE A 58 8.27 -3.33 11.65
N SER A 59 8.92 -4.48 11.72
CA SER A 59 8.76 -5.55 10.73
C SER A 59 7.35 -6.13 10.78
N ALA A 60 6.80 -6.40 11.96
CA ALA A 60 5.43 -6.88 12.09
C ALA A 60 4.40 -5.85 11.61
N ILE A 61 4.63 -4.55 11.87
CA ILE A 61 3.90 -3.44 11.28
C ILE A 61 3.98 -3.51 9.74
N LYS A 62 5.17 -3.72 9.17
CA LYS A 62 5.37 -3.89 7.72
C LYS A 62 4.73 -5.16 7.12
N PHE A 63 4.60 -6.23 7.89
CA PHE A 63 3.98 -7.48 7.43
C PHE A 63 2.47 -7.54 7.71
N THR A 64 1.92 -6.59 8.47
CA THR A 64 0.49 -6.59 8.76
C THR A 64 -0.28 -5.89 7.62
N PRO A 65 -1.24 -6.57 6.97
CA PRO A 65 -2.09 -5.99 5.91
C PRO A 65 -3.08 -4.93 6.44
N LYS A 66 -2.99 -4.55 7.72
CA LYS A 66 -3.81 -3.52 8.35
C LYS A 66 -3.20 -2.13 8.21
N LEU A 67 -1.92 -2.02 7.87
CA LEU A 67 -1.25 -0.73 7.76
C LEU A 67 -1.23 -0.26 6.30
N PRO A 68 -1.89 0.86 5.99
CA PRO A 68 -2.02 1.35 4.61
C PRO A 68 -0.68 1.57 3.93
N TYR A 69 0.39 1.86 4.68
CA TYR A 69 1.73 2.11 4.14
C TYR A 69 2.27 0.98 3.27
N ASN A 70 2.05 -0.29 3.63
CA ASN A 70 2.51 -1.43 2.82
C ASN A 70 1.61 -1.63 1.59
N GLN A 71 0.33 -1.33 1.73
CA GLN A 71 -0.69 -1.46 0.69
C GLN A 71 -0.72 -0.26 -0.29
N LEU A 72 -0.06 0.83 0.08
CA LEU A 72 0.07 2.06 -0.70
C LEU A 72 1.54 2.38 -0.98
N GLY A 73 2.43 1.39 -0.91
CA GLY A 73 3.85 1.55 -1.24
C GLY A 73 4.07 2.12 -2.65
N VAL A 74 3.10 1.94 -3.55
CA VAL A 74 3.07 2.55 -4.88
C VAL A 74 3.16 4.08 -4.87
N ILE A 75 2.61 4.72 -3.83
CA ILE A 75 2.63 6.17 -3.67
C ILE A 75 4.06 6.63 -3.37
N LEU A 76 4.83 5.84 -2.62
CA LEU A 76 6.23 6.16 -2.33
C LEU A 76 7.09 6.08 -3.60
N SER A 77 6.91 5.02 -4.39
CA SER A 77 7.57 4.88 -5.70
C SER A 77 7.20 6.02 -6.64
N LEU A 78 5.91 6.39 -6.70
CA LEU A 78 5.43 7.52 -7.49
C LEU A 78 6.15 8.84 -7.12
N ARG A 79 6.37 9.08 -5.82
CA ARG A 79 7.01 10.31 -5.32
C ARG A 79 8.53 10.34 -5.42
N GLN A 80 9.17 9.21 -5.70
CA GLN A 80 10.56 9.21 -6.13
C GLN A 80 10.72 9.81 -7.54
N GLU A 81 9.73 9.60 -8.41
CA GLU A 81 9.73 10.09 -9.79
C GLU A 81 9.12 11.50 -9.91
N ILE A 82 8.02 11.78 -9.21
CA ILE A 82 7.27 13.03 -9.30
C ILE A 82 7.46 13.88 -8.04
N LYS A 83 8.32 14.90 -8.15
CA LYS A 83 8.69 15.81 -7.05
C LYS A 83 7.88 17.12 -7.00
N LYS A 84 6.74 17.18 -7.69
CA LYS A 84 5.77 18.29 -7.61
C LYS A 84 4.52 17.83 -6.88
N LEU A 85 3.88 18.72 -6.14
CA LEU A 85 2.74 18.35 -5.28
C LEU A 85 1.56 17.83 -6.11
N GLU A 86 1.10 18.63 -7.08
CA GLU A 86 -0.07 18.31 -7.90
C GLU A 86 0.32 17.51 -9.14
N LEU A 87 -0.51 16.52 -9.47
CA LEU A 87 -0.38 15.69 -10.66
C LEU A 87 -1.02 16.40 -11.85
N SER A 88 -0.30 16.47 -12.97
CA SER A 88 -0.80 16.92 -14.26
C SER A 88 -0.92 15.74 -15.23
N TYR A 89 -1.58 15.95 -16.36
CA TYR A 89 -1.77 14.90 -17.36
C TYR A 89 -0.45 14.26 -17.85
N GLU A 90 0.63 15.05 -17.92
CA GLU A 90 1.97 14.57 -18.29
C GLU A 90 2.49 13.47 -17.36
N ASP A 91 2.00 13.43 -16.12
CA ASP A 91 2.41 12.44 -15.12
C ASP A 91 1.61 11.12 -15.21
N TYR A 92 0.51 11.08 -15.97
CA TYR A 92 -0.42 9.95 -15.91
C TYR A 92 0.22 8.64 -16.38
N SER A 93 1.18 8.71 -17.30
CA SER A 93 1.99 7.55 -17.71
C SER A 93 2.82 7.00 -16.55
N THR A 94 3.43 7.88 -15.76
CA THR A 94 4.19 7.50 -14.55
C THR A 94 3.27 6.98 -13.46
N VAL A 95 2.09 7.57 -13.27
CA VAL A 95 1.06 7.06 -12.36
C VAL A 95 0.64 5.65 -12.76
N LEU A 96 0.33 5.43 -14.04
CA LEU A 96 -0.05 4.11 -14.57
C LEU A 96 1.07 3.09 -14.38
N PHE A 97 2.32 3.46 -14.69
CA PHE A 97 3.47 2.58 -14.49
C PHE A 97 3.67 2.24 -13.01
N SER A 98 3.54 3.21 -12.11
CA SER A 98 3.64 2.98 -10.68
C SER A 98 2.53 2.04 -10.21
N LEU A 99 1.26 2.31 -10.56
CA LEU A 99 0.13 1.41 -10.29
C LEU A 99 0.39 0.00 -10.81
N PHE A 100 0.84 -0.13 -12.05
CA PHE A 100 1.12 -1.42 -12.66
C PHE A 100 2.22 -2.16 -11.89
N SER A 101 3.41 -1.56 -11.73
CA SER A 101 4.57 -2.17 -11.08
C SER A 101 4.35 -2.46 -9.59
N GLY A 102 3.65 -1.57 -8.89
CA GLY A 102 3.27 -1.74 -7.50
C GLY A 102 2.40 -2.98 -7.28
N ASN A 103 1.53 -3.31 -8.24
CA ASN A 103 0.65 -4.48 -8.17
C ASN A 103 1.33 -5.81 -8.59
N GLN A 104 2.62 -5.83 -8.92
CA GLN A 104 3.32 -7.05 -9.39
C GLN A 104 3.97 -7.88 -8.27
N GLY A 105 3.98 -7.39 -7.03
CA GLY A 105 4.43 -8.13 -5.86
C GLY A 105 3.30 -8.90 -5.18
N ARG A 106 3.62 -9.98 -4.44
CA ARG A 106 2.66 -10.82 -3.66
C ARG A 106 1.77 -10.07 -2.63
N ASN A 107 1.88 -8.75 -2.50
CA ASN A 107 1.30 -7.97 -1.39
C ASN A 107 0.29 -6.89 -1.81
N LEU A 108 0.15 -6.59 -3.09
CA LEU A 108 -0.61 -5.45 -3.60
C LEU A 108 -1.53 -5.96 -4.71
N GLY A 109 -2.61 -6.63 -4.32
CA GLY A 109 -3.68 -6.97 -5.26
C GLY A 109 -4.72 -5.84 -5.29
N LYS A 110 -5.98 -6.20 -5.50
CA LYS A 110 -7.13 -5.27 -5.48
C LYS A 110 -7.24 -4.42 -4.21
N GLU A 111 -6.58 -4.80 -3.12
CA GLU A 111 -6.63 -4.12 -1.82
C GLU A 111 -6.27 -2.64 -1.91
N ILE A 112 -5.37 -2.27 -2.83
CA ILE A 112 -5.04 -0.85 -3.03
C ILE A 112 -6.27 -0.05 -3.45
N PHE A 113 -7.04 -0.56 -4.41
CA PHE A 113 -8.24 0.11 -4.91
C PHE A 113 -9.33 0.15 -3.85
N ASP A 114 -9.45 -0.88 -3.02
CA ASP A 114 -10.37 -0.88 -1.87
C ASP A 114 -10.02 0.22 -0.86
N ILE A 115 -8.72 0.49 -0.62
CA ILE A 115 -8.29 1.59 0.25
C ILE A 115 -8.60 2.94 -0.39
N LEU A 116 -8.33 3.11 -1.69
CA LEU A 116 -8.61 4.37 -2.38
C LEU A 116 -10.11 4.73 -2.37
N LYS A 117 -10.97 3.72 -2.57
CA LYS A 117 -12.43 3.88 -2.50
C LYS A 117 -12.91 4.24 -1.10
N ARG A 118 -12.32 3.63 -0.07
CA ARG A 118 -12.67 3.83 1.35
C ARG A 118 -11.75 4.81 2.08
N ARG A 119 -11.04 5.68 1.35
CA ARG A 119 -10.02 6.57 1.94
C ARG A 119 -10.58 7.49 3.03
N GLU A 120 -11.84 7.93 2.88
CA GLU A 120 -12.51 8.80 3.85
C GLU A 120 -12.69 8.10 5.21
N GLU A 121 -13.05 6.81 5.20
CA GLU A 121 -13.18 6.01 6.43
C GLU A 121 -11.86 5.81 7.16
N LYS A 122 -10.74 5.94 6.43
CA LYS A 122 -9.37 5.74 6.94
C LYS A 122 -8.60 7.04 7.09
N LYS A 123 -9.26 8.20 6.96
CA LYS A 123 -8.62 9.51 6.89
C LYS A 123 -7.60 9.76 8.01
N GLU A 124 -8.00 9.58 9.27
CA GLU A 124 -7.11 9.81 10.42
C GLU A 124 -5.81 9.00 10.34
N VAL A 125 -5.91 7.72 9.95
CA VAL A 125 -4.76 6.82 9.83
C VAL A 125 -3.90 7.20 8.62
N LEU A 126 -4.51 7.62 7.52
CA LEU A 126 -3.80 8.01 6.31
C LEU A 126 -3.09 9.38 6.47
N GLU A 127 -3.70 10.34 7.17
CA GLU A 127 -3.10 11.64 7.46
C GLU A 127 -1.86 11.54 8.36
N PHE A 128 -1.78 10.52 9.21
CA PHE A 128 -0.63 10.26 10.06
C PHE A 128 0.67 10.02 9.27
N TYR A 129 0.59 9.42 8.08
CA TYR A 129 1.76 9.09 7.28
C TYR A 129 2.18 10.27 6.41
N SER A 130 3.17 11.04 6.89
CA SER A 130 3.79 12.11 6.10
C SER A 130 4.67 11.54 4.98
N ILE A 131 4.61 12.19 3.81
CA ILE A 131 5.37 11.82 2.62
C ILE A 131 6.15 13.06 2.15
N PRO A 132 7.49 13.02 2.11
CA PRO A 132 8.28 14.10 1.55
C PRO A 132 8.13 14.13 0.03
N ILE A 133 7.81 15.29 -0.55
CA ILE A 133 7.71 15.52 -2.00
C ILE A 133 8.98 16.22 -2.51
N SER A 134 9.46 17.19 -1.74
CA SER A 134 10.72 17.90 -1.96
C SER A 134 11.34 18.29 -0.61
N GLU A 135 12.47 19.00 -0.63
CA GLU A 135 13.15 19.47 0.58
C GLU A 135 12.23 20.34 1.48
N PHE A 136 11.33 21.11 0.87
CA PHE A 136 10.48 22.07 1.59
C PHE A 136 8.99 21.71 1.57
N VAL A 137 8.61 20.68 0.81
CA VAL A 137 7.21 20.30 0.64
C VAL A 137 7.00 18.87 1.10
N SER A 138 6.09 18.71 2.05
CA SER A 138 5.56 17.41 2.47
C SER A 138 4.06 17.36 2.23
N THR A 139 3.56 16.14 2.10
CA THR A 139 2.13 15.84 2.08
C THR A 139 1.87 14.67 3.03
N ASN A 140 0.69 14.06 2.95
CA ASN A 140 0.38 12.85 3.67
C ASN A 140 -0.29 11.82 2.75
N LEU A 141 -0.38 10.58 3.23
CA LEU A 141 -0.92 9.48 2.45
C LEU A 141 -2.40 9.66 2.08
N TYR A 142 -3.19 10.39 2.88
CA TYR A 142 -4.59 10.70 2.56
C TYR A 142 -4.69 11.63 1.34
N GLU A 143 -3.94 12.73 1.34
CA GLU A 143 -3.90 13.67 0.23
C GLU A 143 -3.40 12.99 -1.06
N GLU A 144 -2.43 12.08 -0.94
CA GLU A 144 -1.98 11.26 -2.06
C GLU A 144 -3.04 10.29 -2.57
N CYS A 145 -3.81 9.66 -1.68
CA CYS A 145 -4.96 8.85 -2.09
C CYS A 145 -6.00 9.69 -2.83
N CYS A 146 -6.24 10.93 -2.39
CA CYS A 146 -7.13 11.87 -3.07
C CYS A 146 -6.62 12.21 -4.47
N ARG A 147 -5.32 12.53 -4.63
CA ARG A 147 -4.71 12.81 -5.93
C ARG A 147 -4.79 11.62 -6.86
N LEU A 148 -4.42 10.43 -6.38
CA LEU A 148 -4.47 9.20 -7.18
C LEU A 148 -5.91 8.85 -7.58
N THR A 149 -6.87 9.03 -6.66
CA THR A 149 -8.29 8.85 -6.98
C THR A 149 -8.74 9.82 -8.08
N ARG A 150 -8.34 11.10 -8.03
CA ARG A 150 -8.66 12.06 -9.10
C ARG A 150 -8.14 11.60 -10.47
N VAL A 151 -6.91 11.05 -10.52
CA VAL A 151 -6.34 10.49 -11.75
C VAL A 151 -7.15 9.28 -12.24
N ILE A 152 -7.59 8.40 -11.34
CA ILE A 152 -8.43 7.24 -11.70
C ILE A 152 -9.80 7.67 -12.23
N TYR A 153 -10.34 8.77 -11.72
CA TYR A 153 -11.61 9.34 -12.17
C TYR A 153 -11.46 10.29 -13.37
N ASP A 154 -10.27 10.33 -14.00
CA ASP A 154 -10.03 11.07 -15.24
C ASP A 154 -10.00 10.10 -16.43
N GLU A 155 -10.79 10.40 -17.46
CA GLU A 155 -10.88 9.61 -18.70
C GLU A 155 -9.52 9.34 -19.34
N LYS A 156 -8.59 10.30 -19.21
CA LYS A 156 -7.27 10.22 -19.81
C LYS A 156 -6.43 9.04 -19.29
N LEU A 157 -6.60 8.64 -18.03
CA LEU A 157 -5.92 7.44 -17.51
C LEU A 157 -6.40 6.19 -18.26
N TRP A 158 -7.71 6.06 -18.44
CA TRP A 158 -8.31 4.91 -19.12
C TRP A 158 -7.94 4.87 -20.61
N GLU A 159 -7.76 6.02 -21.25
CA GLU A 159 -7.22 6.11 -22.61
C GLU A 159 -5.80 5.57 -22.71
N LEU A 160 -4.94 5.86 -21.72
CA LEU A 160 -3.60 5.29 -21.65
C LEU A 160 -3.64 3.76 -21.49
N ILE A 161 -4.54 3.24 -20.65
CA ILE A 161 -4.72 1.79 -20.49
C ILE A 161 -5.15 1.13 -21.80
N ILE A 162 -6.14 1.70 -22.50
CA ILE A 162 -6.60 1.18 -23.81
C ILE A 162 -5.46 1.20 -24.82
N LYS A 163 -4.71 2.31 -24.90
CA LYS A 163 -3.58 2.44 -25.81
C LYS A 163 -2.51 1.38 -25.51
N GLN A 164 -2.14 1.21 -24.25
CA GLN A 164 -1.16 0.21 -23.85
C GLN A 164 -1.64 -1.21 -24.15
N LEU A 165 -2.89 -1.52 -23.83
CA LEU A 165 -3.49 -2.84 -24.09
C LEU A 165 -3.53 -3.18 -25.58
N SER A 166 -3.84 -2.21 -26.44
CA SER A 166 -3.86 -2.40 -27.90
C SER A 166 -2.51 -2.76 -28.52
N SER A 167 -1.41 -2.46 -27.81
CA SER A 167 -0.05 -2.77 -28.25
C SER A 167 0.44 -4.17 -27.82
N ILE A 168 -0.30 -4.83 -26.92
CA ILE A 168 0.05 -6.13 -26.38
C ILE A 168 -0.43 -7.24 -27.32
N THR A 169 0.47 -8.17 -27.62
CA THR A 169 0.22 -9.28 -28.55
C THR A 169 0.25 -10.65 -27.89
N LYS A 170 0.73 -10.72 -26.64
CA LYS A 170 0.85 -11.95 -25.87
C LYS A 170 0.41 -11.68 -24.45
N HIS A 171 -0.33 -12.64 -23.90
CA HIS A 171 -0.72 -12.70 -22.51
C HIS A 171 -0.06 -13.94 -21.90
N GLU A 172 0.60 -13.77 -20.76
CA GLU A 172 1.23 -14.83 -20.00
C GLU A 172 0.59 -14.90 -18.61
N PRO A 173 -0.58 -15.56 -18.49
CA PRO A 173 -1.35 -15.55 -17.25
C PRO A 173 -0.53 -16.04 -16.07
N ASP A 174 -0.80 -15.44 -14.91
CA ASP A 174 -0.18 -15.75 -13.63
C ASP A 174 1.35 -15.49 -13.57
N LYS A 175 1.92 -14.82 -14.57
CA LYS A 175 3.30 -14.34 -14.51
C LYS A 175 3.38 -12.93 -13.95
N PRO A 176 4.42 -12.60 -13.16
CA PRO A 176 4.69 -11.24 -12.76
C PRO A 176 4.86 -10.34 -13.99
N TYR A 177 4.40 -9.09 -13.87
CA TYR A 177 4.46 -8.06 -14.90
C TYR A 177 3.59 -8.33 -16.13
N ASP A 178 2.44 -8.99 -15.97
CA ASP A 178 1.42 -9.09 -17.00
C ASP A 178 0.46 -7.88 -16.94
N PHE A 179 0.48 -7.04 -17.97
CA PHE A 179 -0.37 -5.84 -18.05
C PHE A 179 -1.83 -6.18 -18.38
N VAL A 180 -2.11 -7.31 -19.03
CA VAL A 180 -3.48 -7.80 -19.28
C VAL A 180 -4.15 -8.12 -17.95
N ASP A 181 -3.47 -8.84 -17.06
CA ASP A 181 -3.95 -9.15 -15.70
C ASP A 181 -4.19 -7.87 -14.89
N PHE A 182 -3.25 -6.92 -14.94
CA PHE A 182 -3.42 -5.63 -14.28
C PHE A 182 -4.61 -4.84 -14.83
N ALA A 183 -4.76 -4.77 -16.15
CA ALA A 183 -5.86 -4.06 -16.80
C ALA A 183 -7.22 -4.68 -16.45
N GLU A 184 -7.31 -6.00 -16.39
CA GLU A 184 -8.50 -6.70 -15.92
C GLU A 184 -8.82 -6.36 -14.45
N MET A 185 -7.82 -6.42 -13.58
CA MET A 185 -7.98 -6.14 -12.15
C MET A 185 -8.49 -4.72 -11.89
N ILE A 186 -7.87 -3.70 -12.48
CA ILE A 186 -8.27 -2.30 -12.25
C ILE A 186 -9.67 -2.03 -12.81
N VAL A 187 -10.00 -2.58 -13.98
CA VAL A 187 -11.34 -2.44 -14.57
C VAL A 187 -12.39 -3.10 -13.68
N ASN A 188 -12.15 -4.33 -13.22
CA ASN A 188 -13.09 -5.03 -12.34
C ASN A 188 -13.25 -4.33 -10.98
N SER A 189 -12.24 -3.56 -10.54
CA SER A 189 -12.29 -2.82 -9.28
C SER A 189 -13.11 -1.52 -9.33
N TYR A 190 -13.31 -0.94 -10.52
CA TYR A 190 -13.95 0.37 -10.70
C TYR A 190 -15.16 0.42 -11.63
N ILE A 191 -15.38 -0.57 -12.51
CA ILE A 191 -16.48 -0.50 -13.50
C ILE A 191 -17.85 -0.29 -12.84
N ASP A 192 -18.06 -0.84 -11.65
CA ASP A 192 -19.31 -0.72 -10.90
C ASP A 192 -19.40 0.55 -10.03
N GLU A 193 -18.28 1.23 -9.81
CA GLU A 193 -18.23 2.54 -9.14
C GLU A 193 -18.67 3.68 -10.06
N PHE A 194 -18.63 3.46 -11.37
CA PHE A 194 -18.99 4.46 -12.37
C PHE A 194 -20.46 4.36 -12.77
N GLU A 195 -21.10 5.52 -12.91
CA GLU A 195 -22.49 5.64 -13.36
C GLU A 195 -22.68 5.00 -14.74
N LYS A 196 -23.87 4.42 -14.96
CA LYS A 196 -24.19 3.57 -16.11
C LYS A 196 -23.84 4.20 -17.46
N ASP A 197 -24.10 5.49 -17.61
CA ASP A 197 -23.96 6.23 -18.87
C ASP A 197 -22.76 7.21 -18.82
N SER A 198 -21.82 7.01 -17.89
CA SER A 198 -20.61 7.81 -17.80
C SER A 198 -19.55 7.37 -18.81
N ARG A 199 -18.80 8.34 -19.33
CA ARG A 199 -17.65 8.08 -20.22
C ARG A 199 -16.61 7.16 -19.58
N LEU A 200 -16.39 7.26 -18.27
CA LEU A 200 -15.49 6.36 -17.53
C LEU A 200 -15.97 4.90 -17.63
N LYS A 201 -17.27 4.63 -17.42
CA LYS A 201 -17.82 3.28 -17.55
C LYS A 201 -17.73 2.78 -18.99
N GLU A 202 -17.97 3.63 -19.99
CA GLU A 202 -17.77 3.30 -21.41
C GLU A 202 -16.33 2.86 -21.68
N LYS A 203 -15.33 3.58 -21.16
CA LYS A 203 -13.91 3.21 -21.30
C LYS A 203 -13.60 1.88 -20.61
N CYS A 204 -14.14 1.61 -19.42
CA CYS A 204 -14.02 0.31 -18.77
C CYS A 204 -14.61 -0.83 -19.63
N ILE A 205 -15.77 -0.61 -20.25
CA ILE A 205 -16.40 -1.59 -21.16
C ILE A 205 -15.53 -1.83 -22.40
N LEU A 206 -14.94 -0.78 -22.98
CA LEU A 206 -13.99 -0.90 -24.09
C LEU A 206 -12.78 -1.75 -23.69
N ILE A 207 -12.20 -1.52 -22.51
CA ILE A 207 -11.10 -2.35 -22.01
C ILE A 207 -11.54 -3.80 -21.84
N LYS A 208 -12.72 -4.08 -21.24
CA LYS A 208 -13.25 -5.45 -21.16
C LYS A 208 -13.41 -6.11 -22.52
N LYS A 209 -13.79 -5.35 -23.55
CA LYS A 209 -13.90 -5.87 -24.92
C LYS A 209 -12.53 -6.21 -25.50
N GLU A 210 -11.53 -5.36 -25.27
CA GLU A 210 -10.15 -5.60 -25.68
C GLU A 210 -9.52 -6.80 -24.97
N LEU A 211 -9.81 -6.99 -23.68
CA LEU A 211 -9.34 -8.12 -22.88
C LEU A 211 -9.82 -9.48 -23.41
N LYS A 212 -11.00 -9.55 -24.05
CA LYS A 212 -11.51 -10.78 -24.70
C LYS A 212 -10.62 -11.32 -25.84
N LYS A 213 -9.60 -10.59 -26.27
CA LYS A 213 -8.63 -11.08 -27.27
C LYS A 213 -7.61 -12.04 -26.65
N PHE A 214 -7.50 -12.05 -25.33
CA PHE A 214 -6.48 -12.81 -24.60
C PHE A 214 -7.02 -14.06 -23.88
N TYR A 215 -8.36 -14.21 -23.83
CA TYR A 215 -9.10 -15.31 -23.19
C TYR A 215 -10.12 -15.91 -24.18
#